data_AF-A0A2Z5G9N5-F1
#
_entry.id   AF-A0A2Z5G9N5-F1
#
_cell.length_a   1.000
_cell.length_b   1.000
_cell.length_c   1.000
_cell.angle_alpha   90.00
_cell.angle_beta   90.00
_cell.angle_gamma   90.00
#
_symmetry.space_group_name_H-M   'P 1'
#
loop_
_entity.id
_entity.type
_entity.pdbx_description
1 polymer ?
#
loop_
_entity_poly.entity_id
_entity_poly.type
_entity_poly.pdbx_seq_one_letter_code
_entity_poly.pdbx_strand_id
1 'polypeptide(L)'
;MVLSMWPFDTIATAGEKIETLNEISRVLKPDGRSILVASSPELYMREWVSFSTSEFPENKIARDGDKVRVLIKDAGSRRLVEDILCTEANYEAIFRKTTLMLLEKRSPLASVDDRYQCGWISELSNAPWMVFLLQKRADAQ
;
A
#
# COMPACT_ATOMS: atom_id res chain seq x y z
N MET A 1 -0.20 16.81 -9.42
CA MET A 1 -0.06 15.83 -8.33
C MET A 1 -1.06 14.72 -8.60
N VAL A 2 -0.68 13.47 -8.39
CA VAL A 2 -1.58 12.31 -8.49
C VAL A 2 -1.61 11.60 -7.13
N LEU A 3 -2.78 11.12 -6.74
CA LEU A 3 -2.98 10.30 -5.54
C LEU A 3 -3.53 8.94 -5.98
N SER A 4 -2.89 7.86 -5.52
CA SER A 4 -3.33 6.49 -5.74
C SER A 4 -3.47 5.81 -4.38
N MET A 5 -4.70 5.60 -3.92
CA MET A 5 -4.99 4.96 -2.63
C MET A 5 -5.57 3.56 -2.82
N TRP A 6 -4.71 2.56 -2.63
CA TRP A 6 -4.96 1.12 -2.78
C TRP A 6 -5.18 0.52 -4.18
N PRO A 7 -5.28 1.25 -5.33
CA PRO A 7 -5.53 0.57 -6.60
C PRO A 7 -4.35 -0.32 -7.03
N PHE A 8 -3.16 -0.08 -6.46
CA PHE A 8 -1.99 -0.90 -6.72
C PHE A 8 -2.01 -2.23 -5.99
N ASP A 9 -2.81 -2.41 -4.94
CA ASP A 9 -2.88 -3.68 -4.24
C ASP A 9 -3.60 -4.75 -5.09
N THR A 10 -4.46 -4.34 -6.03
CA THR A 10 -5.17 -5.25 -6.93
C THR A 10 -4.49 -5.53 -8.28
N ILE A 11 -3.41 -4.81 -8.62
CA ILE A 11 -2.70 -5.00 -9.89
C ILE A 11 -1.90 -6.31 -9.82
N ALA A 12 -2.15 -7.25 -10.74
CA ALA A 12 -1.67 -8.64 -10.64
C ALA A 12 -0.15 -8.78 -10.65
N THR A 13 0.56 -7.99 -11.46
CA THR A 13 1.99 -8.21 -11.71
C THR A 13 2.83 -6.96 -11.49
N ALA A 14 4.12 -7.16 -11.21
CA ALA A 14 5.08 -6.05 -11.14
C ALA A 14 5.19 -5.29 -12.47
N GLY A 15 5.03 -5.98 -13.61
CA GLY A 15 5.05 -5.36 -14.95
C GLY A 15 3.91 -4.36 -15.12
N GLU A 16 2.68 -4.76 -14.83
CA GLU A 16 1.50 -3.87 -14.90
C GLU A 16 1.61 -2.70 -13.92
N LYS A 17 2.19 -2.92 -12.72
CA LYS A 17 2.45 -1.82 -11.77
C LYS A 17 3.45 -0.81 -12.36
N ILE A 18 4.52 -1.28 -13.01
CA ILE A 18 5.52 -0.42 -13.67
C ILE A 18 4.87 0.39 -14.80
N GLU A 19 4.10 -0.26 -15.66
CA GLU A 19 3.38 0.40 -16.77
C GLU A 19 2.43 1.47 -16.25
N THR A 20 1.63 1.14 -15.24
CA THR A 20 0.69 2.08 -14.59
C THR A 20 1.41 3.29 -14.00
N LEU A 21 2.54 3.07 -13.30
CA LEU A 21 3.34 4.16 -12.74
C LEU A 21 3.98 5.04 -13.82
N ASN A 22 4.38 4.46 -14.95
CA ASN A 22 4.89 5.22 -16.08
C ASN A 22 3.79 6.05 -16.76
N GLU A 23 2.56 5.54 -16.88
CA GLU A 23 1.42 6.34 -17.37
C GLU A 23 1.07 7.49 -16.42
N ILE A 24 1.13 7.26 -15.10
CA ILE A 24 1.02 8.34 -14.10
C ILE A 24 2.13 9.38 -14.33
N SER A 25 3.38 8.94 -14.49
CA SER A 25 4.52 9.84 -14.73
C SER A 25 4.38 10.64 -16.01
N ARG A 26 3.84 10.04 -17.09
CA ARG A 26 3.64 10.70 -18.39
C ARG A 26 2.79 11.96 -18.27
N VAL A 27 1.73 11.93 -17.46
CA VAL A 27 0.80 13.06 -17.28
C VAL A 27 1.23 14.05 -16.20
N LEU A 28 2.28 13.76 -15.43
CA LEU A 28 2.85 14.71 -14.48
C LEU A 28 3.69 15.77 -15.21
N LYS A 29 3.55 17.04 -14.75
CA LYS A 29 4.48 18.12 -15.09
C LYS A 29 5.91 17.77 -14.66
N PRO A 30 6.95 18.44 -15.20
CA PRO A 30 8.29 18.38 -14.62
C PRO A 30 8.25 18.62 -13.11
N ASP A 31 9.04 17.84 -12.36
CA ASP A 31 9.06 17.79 -10.88
C ASP A 31 7.72 17.44 -10.21
N GLY A 32 6.73 17.01 -11.00
CA GLY A 32 5.42 16.58 -10.52
C GLY A 32 5.51 15.39 -9.58
N ARG A 33 4.62 15.37 -8.59
CA ARG A 33 4.61 14.36 -7.51
C ARG A 33 3.43 13.41 -7.62
N SER A 34 3.66 12.16 -7.24
CA SER A 34 2.64 11.14 -7.02
C SER A 34 2.71 10.65 -5.58
N ILE A 35 1.57 10.48 -4.92
CA ILE A 35 1.47 9.83 -3.62
C ILE A 35 0.81 8.47 -3.85
N LEU A 36 1.52 7.42 -3.49
CA LEU A 36 1.01 6.05 -3.52
C LEU A 36 0.81 5.55 -2.10
N VAL A 37 -0.42 5.17 -1.77
CA VAL A 37 -0.76 4.44 -0.54
C VAL A 37 -1.03 3.00 -0.91
N ALA A 38 -0.30 2.09 -0.30
CA ALA A 38 -0.41 0.64 -0.49
C ALA A 38 -0.55 -0.07 0.85
N SER A 39 -1.19 -1.23 0.85
CA SER A 39 -1.22 -2.13 2.00
C SER A 39 0.20 -2.60 2.36
N SER A 40 0.57 -2.51 3.63
CA SER A 40 1.79 -3.17 4.12
C SER A 40 1.54 -4.68 4.26
N PRO A 41 2.59 -5.53 4.20
CA PRO A 41 2.45 -6.94 4.52
C PRO A 41 1.86 -7.21 5.91
N GLU A 42 2.10 -6.31 6.87
CA GLU A 42 1.57 -6.42 8.23
C GLU A 42 0.04 -6.49 8.23
N LEU A 43 -0.64 -5.78 7.31
CA LEU A 43 -2.11 -5.76 7.20
C LEU A 43 -2.69 -7.18 7.16
N TYR A 44 -2.04 -8.07 6.42
CA TYR A 44 -2.53 -9.43 6.16
C TYR A 44 -2.12 -10.45 7.23
N MET A 45 -1.26 -10.06 8.18
CA MET A 45 -0.70 -10.94 9.21
C MET A 45 -1.29 -10.71 10.61
N ARG A 46 -2.07 -9.64 10.79
CA ARG A 46 -2.52 -9.15 12.10
C ARG A 46 -3.99 -8.83 12.13
N GLU A 47 -4.50 -8.71 13.35
CA GLU A 47 -5.83 -8.17 13.61
C GLU A 47 -5.77 -6.66 13.80
N TRP A 48 -6.78 -5.99 13.26
CA TRP A 48 -6.93 -4.54 13.27
C TRP A 48 -8.32 -4.18 13.76
N VAL A 49 -8.55 -2.93 14.15
CA VAL A 49 -9.90 -2.43 14.47
C VAL A 49 -10.83 -2.62 13.27
N SER A 50 -10.34 -2.27 12.08
CA SER A 50 -11.15 -2.27 10.86
C SER A 50 -11.05 -3.54 10.03
N PHE A 51 -10.08 -4.43 10.32
CA PHE A 51 -9.74 -5.57 9.46
C PHE A 51 -9.43 -6.85 10.22
N SER A 52 -9.95 -7.98 9.75
CA SER A 52 -9.66 -9.32 10.27
C SER A 52 -8.96 -10.18 9.23
N THR A 53 -7.92 -10.90 9.67
CA THR A 53 -7.20 -11.89 8.88
C THR A 53 -7.34 -13.29 9.48
N SER A 54 -8.14 -13.45 10.55
CA SER A 54 -8.27 -14.70 11.29
C SER A 54 -8.74 -15.90 10.43
N GLU A 55 -9.48 -15.62 9.35
CA GLU A 55 -9.98 -16.64 8.41
C GLU A 55 -8.96 -17.00 7.32
N PHE A 56 -7.81 -16.32 7.25
CA PHE A 56 -6.80 -16.51 6.20
C PHE A 56 -5.41 -16.80 6.78
N PRO A 57 -5.23 -17.92 7.50
CA PRO A 57 -3.93 -18.30 8.06
C PRO A 57 -2.84 -18.45 6.98
N GLU A 58 -3.22 -18.71 5.73
CA GLU A 58 -2.32 -18.82 4.59
C GLU A 58 -1.54 -17.54 4.27
N ASN A 59 -2.08 -16.35 4.64
CA ASN A 59 -1.39 -15.08 4.43
C ASN A 59 0.01 -15.05 5.07
N LYS A 60 0.23 -15.83 6.14
CA LYS A 60 1.50 -15.86 6.89
C LYS A 60 2.68 -16.43 6.10
N ILE A 61 2.41 -17.22 5.06
CA ILE A 61 3.44 -17.82 4.20
C ILE A 61 3.46 -17.23 2.79
N ALA A 62 2.59 -16.25 2.52
CA ALA A 62 2.50 -15.57 1.23
C ALA A 62 3.77 -14.77 0.93
N ARG A 63 4.09 -14.67 -0.36
CA ARG A 63 5.25 -13.97 -0.89
C ARG A 63 4.80 -12.89 -1.88
N ASP A 64 5.74 -12.05 -2.30
CA ASP A 64 5.50 -11.07 -3.36
C ASP A 64 4.81 -11.70 -4.59
N GLY A 65 3.68 -11.13 -5.00
CA GLY A 65 2.86 -11.62 -6.12
C GLY A 65 1.77 -12.63 -5.73
N ASP A 66 1.80 -13.19 -4.52
CA ASP A 66 0.75 -14.07 -4.05
C ASP A 66 -0.52 -13.30 -3.70
N LYS A 67 -1.67 -13.97 -3.85
CA LYS A 67 -2.94 -13.44 -3.39
C LYS A 67 -3.01 -13.50 -1.86
N VAL A 68 -3.45 -12.41 -1.26
CA VAL A 68 -3.73 -12.28 0.18
C VAL A 68 -5.13 -11.76 0.40
N ARG A 69 -5.72 -12.12 1.53
CA ARG A 69 -7.12 -11.83 1.83
C ARG A 69 -7.29 -11.17 3.18
N VAL A 70 -8.25 -10.26 3.25
CA VAL A 70 -8.63 -9.61 4.51
C VAL A 70 -10.12 -9.32 4.53
N LEU A 71 -10.72 -9.38 5.72
CA LEU A 71 -12.13 -9.05 5.91
C LEU A 71 -12.25 -7.68 6.56
N ILE A 72 -13.02 -6.78 5.95
CA ILE A 72 -13.37 -5.49 6.55
C ILE A 72 -14.45 -5.73 7.62
N LYS A 73 -14.22 -5.25 8.85
CA LYS A 73 -15.10 -5.44 10.03
C LYS A 73 -16.26 -4.43 10.12
N ASP A 74 -16.58 -3.70 9.06
CA ASP A 74 -17.55 -2.59 9.10
C ASP A 74 -18.92 -3.01 9.68
N ALA A 75 -19.56 -2.09 10.40
CA ALA A 75 -20.69 -2.30 11.31
C ALA A 75 -22.04 -2.63 10.61
N GLY A 76 -22.00 -3.41 9.53
CA GLY A 76 -23.19 -3.82 8.78
C GLY A 76 -22.91 -4.66 7.53
N SER A 77 -21.66 -4.76 7.06
CA SER A 77 -21.33 -5.69 5.98
C SER A 77 -19.89 -6.18 6.11
N ARG A 78 -19.73 -7.48 6.32
CA ARG A 78 -18.43 -8.16 6.27
C ARG A 78 -18.03 -8.33 4.81
N ARG A 79 -17.02 -7.59 4.36
CA ARG A 79 -16.56 -7.61 2.96
C ARG A 79 -15.19 -8.26 2.86
N LEU A 80 -15.09 -9.26 1.98
CA LEU A 80 -13.82 -9.88 1.60
C LEU A 80 -13.10 -8.97 0.60
N VAL A 81 -11.84 -8.68 0.87
CA VAL A 81 -10.91 -8.04 -0.06
C VAL A 81 -9.86 -9.05 -0.44
N GLU A 82 -9.58 -9.16 -1.74
CA GLU A 82 -8.46 -9.92 -2.28
C GLU A 82 -7.47 -8.95 -2.90
N ASP A 83 -6.22 -9.01 -2.44
CA ASP A 83 -5.12 -8.17 -2.90
C ASP A 83 -3.94 -9.05 -3.34
N ILE A 84 -2.95 -8.42 -3.96
CA ILE A 84 -1.69 -9.01 -4.38
C ILE A 84 -0.60 -8.49 -3.45
N LEU A 85 0.02 -9.39 -2.69
CA LEU A 85 1.05 -9.03 -1.74
C LEU A 85 2.23 -8.38 -2.47
N CYS A 86 2.59 -7.19 -2.05
CA CYS A 86 3.76 -6.49 -2.55
C CYS A 86 4.50 -5.85 -1.37
N THR A 87 5.66 -6.39 -1.05
CA THR A 87 6.54 -5.90 0.01
C THR A 87 7.12 -4.55 -0.37
N GLU A 88 7.60 -3.84 0.66
CA GLU A 88 8.30 -2.58 0.48
C GLU A 88 9.49 -2.71 -0.49
N ALA A 89 10.33 -3.74 -0.29
CA ALA A 89 11.49 -3.99 -1.13
C ALA A 89 11.11 -4.18 -2.60
N ASN A 90 9.98 -4.84 -2.86
CA ASN A 90 9.48 -5.04 -4.22
C ASN A 90 8.89 -3.76 -4.82
N TYR A 91 8.18 -2.94 -4.04
CA TYR A 91 7.77 -1.59 -4.48
C TYR A 91 8.98 -0.72 -4.84
N GLU A 92 10.04 -0.72 -4.03
CA GLU A 92 11.27 0.00 -4.37
C GLU A 92 11.92 -0.53 -5.66
N ALA A 93 11.96 -1.85 -5.85
CA ALA A 93 12.46 -2.46 -7.07
C ALA A 93 11.63 -2.07 -8.30
N ILE A 94 10.31 -1.95 -8.14
CA ILE A 94 9.38 -1.43 -9.15
C ILE A 94 9.72 0.03 -9.46
N PHE A 95 9.83 0.91 -8.46
CA PHE A 95 10.10 2.34 -8.69
C PHE A 95 11.42 2.57 -9.44
N ARG A 96 12.46 1.78 -9.16
CA ARG A 96 13.75 1.82 -9.87
C ARG A 96 13.62 1.55 -11.38
N LYS A 97 12.55 0.87 -11.81
CA LYS A 97 12.25 0.55 -13.22
C LYS A 97 11.29 1.56 -13.88
N THR A 98 10.92 2.63 -13.17
CA THR A 98 10.01 3.66 -13.68
C THR A 98 10.72 5.00 -13.83
N THR A 99 10.07 5.93 -14.53
CA THR A 99 10.49 7.35 -14.59
C THR A 99 10.15 8.13 -13.32
N LEU A 100 9.63 7.48 -12.28
CA LEU A 100 9.44 8.05 -10.96
C LEU A 100 10.63 7.70 -10.05
N MET A 101 11.00 8.63 -9.17
CA MET A 101 11.95 8.39 -8.09
C MET A 101 11.23 8.45 -6.75
N LEU A 102 11.62 7.59 -5.82
CA LEU A 102 11.15 7.63 -4.43
C LEU A 102 11.84 8.79 -3.71
N LEU A 103 11.05 9.75 -3.21
CA LEU A 103 11.53 10.85 -2.37
C LEU A 103 11.39 10.55 -0.89
N GLU A 104 10.26 9.99 -0.50
CA GLU A 104 9.92 9.76 0.90
C GLU A 104 9.05 8.52 1.04
N LYS A 105 9.25 7.82 2.14
CA LYS A 105 8.41 6.71 2.58
C LYS A 105 7.95 6.98 4.00
N ARG A 106 6.68 6.72 4.29
CA ARG A 106 6.10 6.75 5.63
C ARG A 106 5.32 5.47 5.89
N SER A 107 5.34 5.06 7.16
CA SER A 107 4.59 3.91 7.68
C SER A 107 3.80 4.43 8.89
N PRO A 108 2.63 5.05 8.66
CA PRO A 108 1.90 5.74 9.72
C PRO A 108 1.37 4.75 10.75
N LEU A 109 1.60 5.06 12.02
CA LEU A 109 0.99 4.39 13.17
C LEU A 109 -0.23 5.20 13.64
N ALA A 110 -1.16 4.52 14.30
CA ALA A 110 -2.18 5.22 15.06
C ALA A 110 -1.56 6.00 16.22
N SER A 111 -2.30 7.00 16.69
CA SER A 111 -1.96 7.77 17.89
C SER A 111 -2.93 7.42 19.01
N VAL A 112 -2.41 7.42 20.24
CA VAL A 112 -3.24 7.47 21.44
C VAL A 112 -3.68 8.93 21.59
N ASP A 113 -4.77 9.28 20.93
CA ASP A 113 -5.42 10.57 21.05
C ASP A 113 -6.75 10.35 21.76
N ASP A 114 -6.90 10.91 22.96
CA ASP A 114 -8.07 10.73 23.82
C ASP A 114 -9.38 11.20 23.15
N ARG A 115 -9.30 11.99 22.07
CA ARG A 115 -10.44 12.42 21.25
C ARG A 115 -11.03 11.28 20.41
N TYR A 116 -10.22 10.27 20.10
CA TYR A 116 -10.59 9.10 19.31
C TYR A 116 -10.40 7.87 20.21
N GLN A 117 -11.42 7.53 20.99
CA GLN A 117 -11.46 6.30 21.80
C GLN A 117 -11.59 5.06 20.89
N CYS A 118 -10.61 4.85 20.02
CA CYS A 118 -10.51 3.68 19.17
C CYS A 118 -9.83 2.57 19.98
N GLY A 119 -10.46 1.40 20.04
CA GLY A 119 -9.87 0.19 20.62
C GLY A 119 -8.79 -0.40 19.73
N TRP A 120 -7.74 0.38 19.43
CA TRP A 120 -6.61 -0.03 18.59
C TRP A 120 -6.09 -1.41 18.99
N ILE A 121 -5.86 -2.27 18.01
CA ILE A 121 -5.38 -3.65 18.23
C ILE A 121 -3.89 -3.72 17.92
N SER A 122 -3.53 -3.44 16.66
CA SER A 122 -2.15 -3.51 16.16
C SER A 122 -1.62 -2.17 15.68
N GLU A 123 -2.50 -1.19 15.47
CA GLU A 123 -2.23 0.09 14.82
C GLU A 123 -1.22 0.98 15.56
N LEU A 124 -1.09 0.80 16.88
CA LEU A 124 -0.15 1.57 17.70
C LEU A 124 1.31 1.14 17.52
N SER A 125 1.56 -0.07 17.03
CA SER A 125 2.91 -0.64 16.91
C SER A 125 3.23 -1.14 15.50
N ASN A 126 2.23 -1.29 14.63
CA ASN A 126 2.38 -1.76 13.27
C ASN A 126 1.62 -0.85 12.32
N ALA A 127 2.22 -0.51 11.19
CA ALA A 127 1.58 0.31 10.16
C ALA A 127 0.87 -0.60 9.15
N PRO A 128 -0.46 -0.52 9.00
CA PRO A 128 -1.18 -1.29 7.98
C PRO A 128 -0.94 -0.75 6.56
N TRP A 129 -0.40 0.46 6.45
CA TRP A 129 -0.19 1.16 5.19
C TRP A 129 1.27 1.56 5.01
N MET A 130 1.70 1.54 3.76
CA MET A 130 2.92 2.18 3.28
C MET A 130 2.53 3.37 2.41
N VAL A 131 3.10 4.54 2.69
CA VAL A 131 2.86 5.77 1.94
C VAL A 131 4.17 6.19 1.26
N PHE A 132 4.17 6.20 -0.06
CA PHE A 132 5.31 6.58 -0.88
C PHE A 132 5.06 7.92 -1.56
N LEU A 133 5.95 8.87 -1.36
CA LEU A 133 6.03 10.09 -2.14
C LEU A 133 7.01 9.88 -3.29
N LEU A 134 6.50 9.92 -4.51
CA LEU A 134 7.25 9.75 -5.74
C LEU A 134 7.33 11.08 -6.50
N GLN A 135 8.42 11.30 -7.21
CA GLN A 135 8.60 12.45 -8.09
C GLN A 135 9.01 12.01 -9.49
N LYS A 136 8.48 12.67 -10.51
CA LYS A 136 8.94 12.49 -11.90
C LYS A 136 10.42 12.88 -12.01
N ARG A 137 11.23 11.96 -12.52
CA ARG A 137 12.64 12.23 -12.83
C ARG A 137 12.69 13.35 -13.87
N ALA A 138 13.68 14.24 -13.74
CA ALA A 138 14.01 15.15 -14.82
C ALA A 138 14.41 14.31 -16.05
N ASP A 139 13.92 14.70 -17.22
CA ASP A 139 14.37 14.10 -18.47
C ASP A 139 15.89 14.32 -18.58
N ALA A 140 16.64 13.28 -18.95
CA ALA A 140 18.06 13.46 -19.25
C ALA A 140 18.15 14.39 -20.46
N GLN A 141 18.68 15.60 -20.25
CA GLN A 141 18.94 16.58 -21.28
C GLN A 141 20.12 16.17 -22.16
#